data_AF-A0A9D6TP18-F1
#
_entry.id   AF-A0A9D6TP18-F1
#
_cell.length_a   1.000
_cell.length_b   1.000
_cell.length_c   1.000
_cell.angle_alpha   90.00
_cell.angle_beta   90.00
_cell.angle_gamma   90.00
#
_symmetry.space_group_name_H-M   'P 1'
#
loop_
_entity.id
_entity.type
_entity.pdbx_description
1 polymer ?
#
loop_
_entity_poly.entity_id
_entity_poly.type
_entity_poly.pdbx_seq_one_letter_code
_entity_poly.pdbx_strand_id
1 'polypeptide(L)' 'MKLPSKGTDYVALSRHAVGQFLRRRHRQMAVLIPAEDKAGHTNTVAGFSAACGEVSGAEMRVIRHDGTPAGD' A
#
# COMPACT_ATOMS: atom_id res chain seq x y z
N MET A 1 -19.29 -20.61 -3.20
CA MET A 1 -18.57 -21.34 -4.26
C MET A 1 -17.26 -20.60 -4.53
N LYS A 2 -16.10 -21.24 -4.37
CA LYS A 2 -14.80 -20.63 -4.72
C LYS A 2 -14.49 -20.99 -6.17
N LEU A 3 -14.41 -20.00 -7.04
CA LEU A 3 -13.96 -20.17 -8.42
C LEU A 3 -12.43 -20.18 -8.45
N PRO A 4 -11.79 -21.03 -9.27
CA PRO A 4 -10.35 -20.93 -9.49
C PRO A 4 -10.04 -19.54 -10.05
N SER A 5 -9.08 -18.86 -9.43
CA SER A 5 -8.66 -17.51 -9.80
C SER A 5 -7.15 -17.39 -9.69
N LYS A 6 -6.59 -16.49 -10.49
CA LYS A 6 -5.19 -16.11 -10.47
C LYS A 6 -5.13 -14.61 -10.23
N GLY A 7 -4.30 -14.17 -9.30
CA GLY A 7 -4.11 -12.76 -9.00
C GLY A 7 -2.70 -12.49 -8.51
N THR A 8 -2.31 -11.22 -8.50
CA THR A 8 -1.05 -10.77 -7.90
C THR A 8 -1.12 -10.92 -6.39
N ASP A 9 -0.03 -11.37 -5.77
CA ASP A 9 0.15 -11.28 -4.33
C ASP A 9 0.48 -9.84 -3.94
N TYR A 10 -0.57 -9.04 -3.78
CA TYR A 10 -0.46 -7.63 -3.42
C TYR A 10 0.12 -7.41 -2.01
N VAL A 11 0.01 -8.40 -1.11
CA VAL A 11 0.63 -8.30 0.23
C VAL A 11 2.15 -8.36 0.09
N ALA A 12 2.66 -9.40 -0.59
CA ALA A 12 4.09 -9.57 -0.79
C ALA A 12 4.69 -8.42 -1.61
N LEU A 13 4.00 -8.00 -2.67
CA LEU A 13 4.43 -6.88 -3.52
C LEU A 13 4.56 -5.59 -2.72
N SER A 14 3.53 -5.22 -1.95
CA SER A 14 3.51 -3.99 -1.17
C SER A 14 4.57 -4.00 -0.07
N ARG A 15 4.70 -5.13 0.65
CA ARG A 15 5.74 -5.31 1.67
C ARG A 15 7.14 -5.12 1.09
N HIS A 16 7.41 -5.71 -0.09
CA HIS A 16 8.68 -5.55 -0.78
C HIS A 16 8.94 -4.08 -1.15
N ALA A 17 7.97 -3.40 -1.75
CA ALA A 17 8.11 -2.00 -2.14
C ALA A 17 8.47 -1.09 -0.96
N VAL A 18 7.76 -1.22 0.18
CA VAL A 18 8.09 -0.48 1.41
C VAL A 18 9.48 -0.81 1.92
N GLY A 19 9.86 -2.09 1.92
CA GLY A 19 11.20 -2.51 2.32
C GLY A 19 12.29 -1.79 1.53
N GLN A 20 12.08 -1.55 0.24
CA GLN A 20 13.03 -0.81 -0.60
C GLN A 20 13.15 0.66 -0.19
N PHE A 21 12.05 1.32 0.20
CA PHE A 21 12.08 2.69 0.71
C PHE A 21 12.74 2.77 2.09
N LEU A 22 12.41 1.85 3.00
CA LEU A 22 13.00 1.77 4.34
C LEU A 22 14.52 1.56 4.29
N ARG A 23 15.00 0.70 3.38
CA ARG A 23 16.45 0.48 3.15
C ARG A 23 17.17 1.73 2.68
N ARG A 24 16.46 2.67 2.05
CA ARG A 24 16.97 3.99 1.64
C ARG A 24 16.75 5.08 2.70
N ARG A 25 16.36 4.68 3.92
CA ARG A 25 16.09 5.56 5.07
C ARG A 25 14.89 6.48 4.94
N HIS A 26 13.97 6.22 4.01
CA HIS A 26 12.67 6.88 4.06
C HIS A 26 11.91 6.42 5.32
N ARG A 27 11.31 7.38 6.02
CA ARG A 27 10.54 7.15 7.26
C ARG A 27 9.11 7.64 7.18
N GLN A 28 8.78 8.50 6.23
CA GLN A 28 7.42 8.96 6.01
C GLN A 28 7.01 8.52 4.61
N MET A 29 6.04 7.62 4.54
CA MET A 29 5.58 7.05 3.27
C MET A 29 4.07 7.16 3.18
N ALA A 30 3.58 7.38 1.97
CA ALA A 30 2.16 7.32 1.67
C ALA A 30 1.92 6.32 0.54
N VAL A 31 0.81 5.59 0.64
CA VAL A 31 0.26 4.81 -0.47
C VAL A 31 -1.00 5.51 -0.96
N LEU A 32 -1.05 5.75 -2.26
CA LEU A 32 -2.18 6.36 -2.93
C LEU A 32 -3.07 5.25 -3.50
N ILE A 33 -4.34 5.22 -3.10
CA ILE A 33 -5.30 4.18 -3.50
C ILE A 33 -6.57 4.86 -4.02
N PRO A 34 -7.15 4.42 -5.15
CA PRO A 34 -8.45 4.90 -5.58
C PRO A 34 -9.53 4.74 -4.50
N ALA A 35 -10.44 5.70 -4.41
CA ALA A 35 -11.54 5.68 -3.44
C ALA A 35 -12.49 4.50 -3.71
N GLU A 36 -12.62 4.09 -4.98
CA GLU A 36 -13.27 2.84 -5.36
C GLU A 36 -12.51 1.62 -4.83
N ASP A 37 -13.21 0.72 -4.14
CA ASP A 37 -12.61 -0.52 -3.66
C ASP A 37 -12.47 -1.52 -4.81
N LYS A 38 -11.22 -1.85 -5.14
CA LYS A 38 -10.87 -2.89 -6.12
C LYS A 38 -10.14 -4.04 -5.44
N ALA A 39 -10.21 -5.20 -6.10
CA ALA A 39 -9.45 -6.37 -5.70
C ALA A 39 -7.96 -6.02 -5.56
N GLY A 40 -7.39 -6.30 -4.40
CA GLY A 40 -5.99 -6.02 -4.10
C GLY A 40 -5.73 -4.77 -3.26
N HIS A 41 -6.64 -3.79 -3.19
CA HIS A 41 -6.43 -2.57 -2.38
C HIS A 41 -6.20 -2.89 -0.90
N THR A 42 -7.09 -3.70 -0.29
CA THR A 42 -6.96 -4.15 1.09
C THR A 42 -5.64 -4.90 1.34
N ASN A 43 -5.24 -5.75 0.39
CA ASN A 43 -4.01 -6.54 0.48
C ASN A 43 -2.77 -5.65 0.35
N THR A 44 -2.79 -4.65 -0.54
CA THR A 44 -1.74 -3.64 -0.67
C THR A 44 -1.58 -2.86 0.63
N VAL A 45 -2.68 -2.39 1.25
CA VAL A 45 -2.64 -1.69 2.55
C VAL A 45 -2.08 -2.59 3.65
N ALA A 46 -2.49 -3.87 3.68
CA ALA A 46 -1.98 -4.83 4.66
C ALA A 46 -0.47 -5.04 4.55
N GLY A 47 0.06 -5.22 3.33
CA GLY A 47 1.50 -5.34 3.10
C GLY A 47 2.27 -4.05 3.42
N PHE A 48 1.66 -2.89 3.13
CA PHE A 48 2.22 -1.57 3.41
C PHE A 48 2.38 -1.33 4.91
N SER A 49 1.32 -1.62 5.67
CA SER A 49 1.28 -1.51 7.12
C SER A 49 2.24 -2.46 7.82
N ALA A 50 2.24 -3.74 7.40
CA ALA A 50 3.13 -4.74 7.98
C ALA A 50 4.60 -4.32 7.83
N ALA A 51 5.03 -3.89 6.64
CA ALA A 51 6.41 -3.48 6.41
C ALA A 51 6.80 -2.21 7.18
N CYS A 52 5.91 -1.20 7.27
CA CYS A 52 6.21 0.01 8.05
C CYS A 52 6.37 -0.32 9.53
N GLY A 53 5.56 -1.24 10.06
CA GLY A 53 5.65 -1.69 11.46
C GLY A 53 6.95 -2.42 11.81
N GLU A 54 7.74 -2.87 10.83
CA GLU A 54 9.03 -3.53 11.06
C GLU A 54 10.14 -2.56 11.50
N VAL A 55 9.97 -1.24 11.29
CA VAL A 55 11.01 -0.27 11.60
C VAL A 55 10.49 0.86 12.48
N SER A 56 11.11 1.02 13.65
CA SER A 56 10.80 2.10 14.57
C SER A 56 10.97 3.48 13.92
N GLY A 57 9.99 4.35 14.14
CA GLY A 57 9.95 5.71 13.59
C GLY A 57 9.55 5.79 12.11
N ALA A 58 9.13 4.68 11.49
CA ALA A 58 8.48 4.73 10.19
C ALA A 58 6.98 5.03 10.36
N GLU A 59 6.52 6.08 9.70
CA GLU A 59 5.12 6.48 9.60
C GLU A 59 4.56 6.17 8.21
N MET A 60 3.29 5.79 8.20
CA MET A 60 2.57 5.48 6.99
C MET A 60 1.27 6.26 6.87
N ARG A 61 0.88 6.61 5.64
CA ARG A 61 -0.45 7.15 5.34
C ARG A 61 -1.07 6.40 4.18
N VAL A 62 -2.36 6.11 4.29
CA VAL A 62 -3.18 5.65 3.16
C VAL A 62 -3.99 6.83 2.69
N ILE A 63 -3.74 7.29 1.47
CA ILE A 63 -4.46 8.40 0.86
C ILE A 63 -5.44 7.81 -0.14
N ARG A 64 -6.73 8.02 0.11
CA ARG A 64 -7.79 7.67 -0.84
C ARG A 64 -8.10 8.86 -1.72
N HIS A 65 -8.24 8.64 -3.02
CA HIS A 65 -8.54 9.70 -4.00
C HIS A 65 -9.57 9.24 -5.02
N ASP A 66 -10.41 10.15 -5.50
CA ASP A 66 -11.37 9.91 -6.59
C ASP A 66 -10.78 10.26 -7.98
N GLY A 67 -9.57 10.81 -8.02
CA GLY A 67 -8.89 11.21 -9.25
C GLY A 67 -9.19 12.65 -9.68
N THR A 68 -10.00 13.39 -8.91
CA THR A 68 -10.24 14.81 -9.14
C THR A 68 -8.98 15.61 -8.77
N PRO A 69 -8.45 16.46 -9.66
CA PRO A 69 -7.36 17.36 -9.33
C PRO A 69 -7.76 18.31 -8.19
N ALA A 70 -6.84 18.64 -7.30
CA ALA A 70 -7.05 19.77 -6.40
C ALA A 70 -7.17 21.04 -7.25
N GLY A 71 -8.26 21.80 -7.09
CA GLY A 71 -8.42 23.10 -7.77
C GLY A 71 -7.34 24.08 -7.31
N ASP A 72 -6.86 24.90 -8.26
CA ASP A 72 -5.92 26.00 -8.03
C ASP A 72 -6.58 27.20 -7.32
#